data_AF-A0A354UMI0-F1
#
_entry.id   AF-A0A354UMI0-F1
#
_cell.length_a   1.000
_cell.length_b   1.000
_cell.length_c   1.000
_cell.angle_alpha   90.00
_cell.angle_beta   90.00
_cell.angle_gamma   90.00
#
_symmetry.space_group_name_H-M   'P 1'
#
loop_
_entity.id
_entity.type
_entity.pdbx_description
1 polymer ?
#
loop_
_entity_poly.entity_id
_entity_poly.type
_entity_poly.pdbx_seq_one_letter_code
_entity_poly.pdbx_strand_id
1 'polypeptide(L)'
;MKKFKTESKRMLDLMINSIYTNREIFLRELLSNASDAIDKLYYKSLTEGITGLTRDDFGIDITLDSEARTIKISDNGIGMTEEELENNLG
;
A
#
# COMPACT_ATOMS: atom_id res chain seq x y z
N MET A 1 -20.44 10.19 9.67
CA MET A 1 -20.01 10.09 8.26
C MET A 1 -19.44 11.43 7.81
N LYS A 2 -18.09 11.55 7.74
CA LYS A 2 -17.44 12.68 7.07
C LYS A 2 -17.91 12.67 5.61
N LYS A 3 -18.47 13.77 5.12
CA LYS A 3 -18.85 13.91 3.70
C LYS A 3 -17.57 13.97 2.87
N PHE A 4 -17.36 12.99 2.00
CA PHE A 4 -16.33 13.05 0.96
C PHE A 4 -16.49 14.36 0.17
N LYS A 5 -15.41 15.16 0.08
CA LYS A 5 -15.41 16.42 -0.65
C LYS A 5 -15.73 16.14 -2.13
N THR A 6 -16.50 17.04 -2.75
CA THR A 6 -16.97 16.92 -4.15
C THR A 6 -15.83 16.71 -5.15
N GLU A 7 -14.64 17.25 -4.87
CA GLU A 7 -13.43 17.03 -5.66
C GLU A 7 -12.92 15.59 -5.60
N SER A 8 -12.85 14.99 -4.40
CA SER A 8 -12.42 13.60 -4.20
C SER A 8 -13.31 12.62 -4.97
N LYS A 9 -14.63 12.87 -5.01
CA LYS A 9 -15.57 12.04 -5.77
C LYS A 9 -15.32 12.09 -7.28
N ARG A 10 -15.06 13.29 -7.82
CA ARG A 10 -14.77 13.48 -9.24
C ARG A 10 -13.43 12.87 -9.65
N MET A 11 -12.45 12.93 -8.74
CA MET A 11 -11.15 12.28 -8.93
C MET A 11 -11.29 10.74 -8.92
N LEU A 12 -12.10 10.20 -8.02
CA LEU A 12 -12.45 8.77 -7.97
C LEU A 12 -13.10 8.32 -9.29
N ASP A 13 -14.09 9.05 -9.79
CA ASP A 13 -14.79 8.73 -11.04
C ASP A 13 -13.85 8.75 -12.27
N LEU A 14 -12.87 9.66 -12.30
CA LEU A 14 -11.85 9.70 -13.37
C LEU A 14 -10.84 8.54 -13.26
N MET A 15 -10.39 8.22 -12.04
CA MET A 15 -9.50 7.08 -11.78
C MET A 15 -10.18 5.75 -12.13
N ILE A 16 -11.46 5.60 -11.80
CA ILE A 16 -12.24 4.41 -12.14
C ILE A 16 -12.23 4.18 -13.66
N ASN A 17 -12.48 5.23 -14.45
CA ASN A 17 -12.49 5.12 -15.91
C ASN A 17 -11.10 4.86 -16.52
N SER A 18 -10.01 5.36 -15.92
CA SER A 18 -8.65 5.08 -16.42
C SER A 18 -8.15 3.69 -16.05
N ILE A 19 -8.52 3.17 -14.87
CA ILE A 19 -8.18 1.81 -14.39
C ILE A 19 -8.87 0.73 -15.23
N TYR A 20 -10.05 1.01 -15.79
CA TYR A 20 -10.74 0.03 -16.65
C TYR A 20 -10.01 -0.31 -17.94
N THR A 21 -9.10 0.55 -18.39
CA THR A 21 -8.31 0.34 -19.61
C THR A 21 -7.08 -0.53 -19.37
N ASN A 22 -6.47 -0.45 -18.18
CA ASN A 22 -5.29 -1.25 -17.79
C ASN A 22 -5.46 -1.73 -16.35
N ARG A 23 -6.15 -2.87 -16.20
CA ARG A 23 -6.51 -3.43 -14.88
C ARG A 23 -5.28 -3.87 -14.10
N GLU A 24 -4.11 -4.03 -14.71
CA GLU A 24 -2.87 -4.36 -14.04
C GLU A 24 -2.22 -3.19 -13.28
N ILE A 25 -2.65 -1.94 -13.54
CA ILE A 25 -2.03 -0.75 -12.93
C ILE A 25 -2.16 -0.77 -11.40
N PHE A 26 -3.31 -1.17 -10.85
CA PHE A 26 -3.48 -1.17 -9.39
C PHE A 26 -2.45 -2.09 -8.72
N LEU A 27 -2.12 -3.23 -9.35
CA LEU A 27 -1.15 -4.17 -8.80
C LEU A 27 0.24 -3.55 -8.78
N ARG A 28 0.63 -2.85 -9.86
CA ARG A 28 1.89 -2.10 -9.90
C ARG A 28 1.98 -1.06 -8.79
N GLU A 29 0.94 -0.26 -8.61
CA GLU A 29 0.94 0.80 -7.59
C GLU A 29 1.01 0.22 -6.16
N LEU A 30 0.27 -0.86 -5.89
CA LEU A 30 0.32 -1.52 -4.56
C LEU A 30 1.69 -2.14 -4.27
N LEU A 31 2.32 -2.77 -5.27
CA LEU A 31 3.67 -3.30 -5.11
C LEU A 31 4.72 -2.20 -4.93
N SER A 32 4.56 -1.07 -5.62
CA SER A 32 5.42 0.11 -5.42
C SER A 32 5.29 0.65 -3.99
N ASN A 33 4.07 0.80 -3.48
CA ASN A 33 3.81 1.27 -2.11
C ASN A 33 4.41 0.33 -1.06
N ALA A 34 4.28 -0.98 -1.26
CA ALA A 34 4.86 -1.99 -0.37
C ALA A 34 6.41 -1.93 -0.37
N SER A 35 7.03 -1.76 -1.55
CA SER A 35 8.48 -1.57 -1.67
C SER A 35 8.95 -0.33 -0.91
N ASP A 36 8.24 0.80 -1.08
CA ASP A 36 8.57 2.05 -0.38
C ASP A 36 8.43 1.90 1.15
N ALA A 37 7.45 1.13 1.62
CA ALA A 37 7.27 0.86 3.05
C ALA A 37 8.42 0.03 3.63
N ILE A 38 8.90 -0.97 2.90
CA ILE A 38 10.06 -1.80 3.26
C ILE A 38 11.33 -0.94 3.30
N ASP A 39 11.58 -0.15 2.25
CA ASP A 39 12.76 0.70 2.19
C ASP A 39 12.79 1.70 3.36
N LYS A 40 11.66 2.35 3.67
CA LYS A 40 11.54 3.26 4.82
C LYS A 40 11.90 2.56 6.14
N LEU A 41 11.42 1.34 6.36
CA LEU A 41 11.74 0.59 7.59
C LEU A 41 13.22 0.20 7.64
N TYR A 42 13.78 -0.24 6.51
CA TYR A 42 15.21 -0.57 6.41
C TYR A 42 16.11 0.64 6.65
N TYR A 43 15.80 1.80 6.08
CA TYR A 43 16.55 3.02 6.38
C TYR A 43 16.42 3.41 7.85
N LYS A 44 15.21 3.32 8.41
CA LYS A 44 14.96 3.62 9.83
C LYS A 44 15.78 2.71 10.75
N SER A 45 15.83 1.40 10.47
CA SER A 45 16.60 0.44 11.26
C SER A 45 18.09 0.76 11.27
N LEU A 46 18.65 1.20 10.14
CA LEU A 46 20.03 1.67 10.05
C LEU A 46 20.26 2.94 10.87
N THR A 47 19.33 3.89 10.84
CA THR A 47 19.47 5.16 11.58
C THR A 47 19.29 5.01 13.09
N GLU A 48 18.39 4.12 13.53
CA GLU A 48 18.08 3.90 14.95
C GLU A 48 18.95 2.80 15.57
N GLY A 49 19.87 2.20 14.79
CA GLY A 49 20.76 1.15 15.26
C GLY A 49 20.03 -0.14 15.65
N ILE A 50 18.88 -0.41 15.03
CA ILE A 50 18.14 -1.66 15.23
C ILE A 50 18.94 -2.78 14.60
N THR A 51 19.54 -3.61 15.45
CA THR A 51 20.35 -4.75 15.01
C THR A 51 19.49 -5.99 14.82
N GLY A 52 19.90 -6.87 13.89
CA GLY A 52 19.21 -8.14 13.64
C GLY A 52 18.16 -8.11 12.53
N LEU A 53 17.88 -6.95 11.93
CA LEU A 53 17.14 -6.86 10.67
C LEU A 53 18.12 -6.80 9.49
N THR A 54 17.94 -7.71 8.55
CA THR A 54 18.64 -7.82 7.29
C THR A 54 17.65 -7.63 6.13
N ARG A 55 18.16 -7.44 4.91
CA ARG A 55 17.27 -7.31 3.75
C ARG A 55 16.43 -8.57 3.49
N ASP A 56 16.94 -9.73 3.88
CA ASP A 56 16.25 -11.01 3.66
C ASP A 56 15.04 -11.19 4.59
N ASP A 57 14.92 -10.37 5.63
CA ASP A 57 13.77 -10.36 6.54
C ASP A 57 12.55 -9.65 5.94
N PHE A 58 12.72 -8.88 4.86
CA PHE A 58 11.64 -8.12 4.23
C PHE A 58 11.06 -8.84 3.01
N GLY A 59 9.74 -8.74 2.84
CA GLY A 59 9.05 -9.40 1.75
C GLY A 59 7.67 -8.82 1.47
N ILE A 60 7.18 -9.11 0.26
CA ILE A 60 5.83 -8.81 -0.17
C ILE A 60 5.17 -10.14 -0.56
N ASP A 61 4.17 -10.55 0.22
CA ASP A 61 3.39 -11.76 -0.01
C ASP A 61 2.13 -11.44 -0.82
N ILE A 62 1.91 -12.22 -1.89
CA ILE A 62 0.70 -12.14 -2.71
C ILE A 62 -0.03 -13.47 -2.59
N THR A 63 -1.24 -13.44 -2.03
CA THR A 63 -2.11 -14.62 -1.91
C THR A 63 -3.37 -14.43 -2.74
N LEU A 64 -3.74 -15.47 -3.48
CA LEU A 64 -4.96 -15.51 -4.29
C LEU A 64 -5.96 -16.46 -3.65
N ASP A 65 -7.19 -16.00 -3.46
CA ASP A 65 -8.32 -16.83 -3.05
C ASP A 65 -9.40 -16.75 -4.14
N SER A 66 -9.52 -17.82 -4.91
CA SER A 66 -10.49 -17.92 -6.01
C SER A 66 -11.93 -18.09 -5.51
N GLU A 67 -12.13 -18.69 -4.35
CA GLU A 67 -13.46 -18.93 -3.78
C GLU A 67 -14.02 -17.62 -3.23
N ALA A 68 -13.23 -16.90 -2.42
CA ALA A 68 -13.58 -15.58 -1.91
C ALA A 68 -13.46 -14.47 -2.96
N ARG A 69 -12.86 -14.77 -4.12
CA ARG A 69 -12.53 -13.82 -5.19
C ARG A 69 -11.69 -12.64 -4.69
N THR A 70 -10.71 -12.94 -3.84
CA THR A 70 -9.83 -11.91 -3.26
C THR A 70 -8.39 -12.09 -3.71
N ILE A 71 -7.69 -10.96 -3.76
CA ILE A 71 -6.23 -10.88 -3.89
C ILE A 71 -5.76 -10.14 -2.64
N LYS A 72 -4.90 -10.79 -1.86
CA LYS A 72 -4.27 -10.19 -0.69
C LYS A 72 -2.81 -9.87 -1.03
N ILE A 73 -2.41 -8.63 -0.80
CA ILE A 73 -1.03 -8.17 -0.88
C ILE A 73 -0.64 -7.74 0.52
N SER A 74 0.44 -8.30 1.07
CA SER A 74 0.91 -8.04 2.42
C SER A 74 2.40 -7.78 2.40
N ASP A 75 2.83 -6.65 2.95
CA ASP A 75 4.23 -6.39 3.23
C ASP A 75 4.47 -6.39 4.75
N ASN A 76 5.74 -6.44 5.12
CA ASN A 76 6.20 -6.28 6.49
C ASN A 76 7.08 -5.03 6.64
N GLY A 77 6.78 -3.98 5.87
CA GLY A 77 7.44 -2.68 5.94
C GLY A 77 7.01 -1.85 7.15
N ILE A 78 7.26 -0.54 7.06
CA ILE A 78 7.07 0.39 8.21
C ILE A 78 5.62 0.52 8.68
N GLY A 79 4.65 0.13 7.84
CA GLY A 79 3.23 0.25 8.12
C GLY A 79 2.75 1.70 8.18
N MET A 80 1.56 1.90 8.74
CA MET A 80 0.97 3.21 9.00
C MET A 80 0.36 3.22 10.39
N THR A 81 0.51 4.33 11.09
CA THR A 81 -0.24 4.66 12.31
C THR A 81 -1.70 4.96 11.98
N GLU A 82 -2.57 4.99 13.00
CA GLU A 82 -3.97 5.36 12.85
C GLU A 82 -4.15 6.75 12.22
N GLU A 83 -3.33 7.72 12.64
CA GLU A 83 -3.35 9.08 12.08
C GLU A 83 -2.91 9.10 10.60
N GLU A 84 -1.88 8.35 10.23
CA GLU A 84 -1.44 8.23 8.84
C GLU A 84 -2.49 7.54 7.96
N LEU A 85 -3.22 6.56 8.51
CA LEU A 85 -4.34 5.93 7.82
C LEU A 85 -5.46 6.93 7.53
N GLU A 86 -5.88 7.73 8.52
CA GLU A 86 -6.89 8.78 8.31
C GLU A 86 -6.44 9.81 7.27
N ASN A 87 -5.19 10.29 7.37
CA ASN A 87 -4.70 11.37 6.50
C ASN A 87 -4.43 10.92 5.05
N ASN A 88 -3.96 9.70 4.84
CA ASN A 88 -3.52 9.23 3.52
C ASN A 88 -4.58 8.46 2.74
N LEU A 89 -5.58 7.86 3.40
CA LEU A 89 -6.60 7.02 2.76
C LEU A 89 -8.03 7.57 2.85
N GLY A 90 -8.33 8.52 3.75
CA GLY A 90 -9.66 9.17 3.80
C GLY A 90 -10.04 9.91 5.07
#